data_AF-A0A0L1KY58-F1
#
_entry.id   AF-A0A0L1KY58-F1
#
_cell.length_a   1.000
_cell.length_b   1.000
_cell.length_c   1.000
_cell.angle_alpha   90.00
_cell.angle_beta   90.00
_cell.angle_gamma   90.00
#
_symmetry.space_group_name_H-M   'P 1'
#
loop_
_entity.id
_entity.type
_entity.pdbx_description
1 polymer ?
#
loop_
_entity_poly.entity_id
_entity_poly.type
_entity_poly.pdbx_seq_one_letter_code
_entity_poly.pdbx_strand_id
1 'polypeptide(L)'
;MDEHTAKRSRVSEGDSSYACPVPEGSPEDSLRAVHLALLSQIEQLDTNKYFHELDESIMDDYRKHVRQPISFAIIRAKLTDGEGYDTHAAFIQDVEMVFGNAIAYFREKDPQLVAALELRQDWENILIEADLMEGDADVYVSTEYDDLFEDEEEEDSDDADLGENLQSVQEKMLEEATMPLTDVIDRMSREANDVQARSAAEIEELGSGEEDDELDSNEDFTGSSDEE
;
A
#
# COMPACT_ATOMS: atom_id res chain seq x y z
N MET A 1 -76.07 32.67 -57.14
CA MET A 1 -74.91 33.06 -57.95
C MET A 1 -73.83 33.45 -56.95
N ASP A 2 -73.04 32.43 -56.60
CA ASP A 2 -71.56 32.37 -56.57
C ASP A 2 -70.83 33.70 -56.23
N GLU A 3 -69.80 33.79 -55.39
CA GLU A 3 -68.65 32.90 -55.26
C GLU A 3 -68.02 33.01 -53.85
N HIS A 4 -67.53 31.86 -53.38
CA HIS A 4 -66.57 31.73 -52.30
C HIS A 4 -65.22 32.32 -52.69
N THR A 5 -64.56 33.09 -51.81
CA THR A 5 -63.10 32.93 -51.61
C THR A 5 -62.67 33.40 -50.23
N ALA A 6 -62.45 32.43 -49.34
CA ALA A 6 -61.69 32.59 -48.12
C ALA A 6 -60.19 32.71 -48.45
N LYS A 7 -59.48 33.68 -47.87
CA LYS A 7 -58.02 33.64 -47.76
C LYS A 7 -57.63 33.47 -46.29
N ARG A 8 -57.21 32.24 -46.02
CA ARG A 8 -56.70 31.75 -44.74
C ARG A 8 -55.38 32.45 -44.41
N SER A 9 -55.29 32.86 -43.15
CA SER A 9 -54.05 33.05 -42.40
C SER A 9 -53.25 31.75 -42.39
N ARG A 10 -51.94 31.83 -42.64
CA ARG A 10 -51.00 30.74 -42.34
C ARG A 10 -49.63 31.35 -42.04
N VAL A 11 -49.44 31.77 -40.79
CA VAL A 11 -48.13 31.79 -40.16
C VAL A 11 -47.88 30.34 -39.75
N SER A 12 -47.00 29.65 -40.47
CA SER A 12 -46.46 28.37 -40.02
C SER A 12 -45.28 28.67 -39.11
N GLU A 13 -45.55 28.60 -37.82
CA GLU A 13 -44.55 28.56 -36.76
C GLU A 13 -43.60 27.38 -36.99
N GLY A 14 -42.34 27.61 -36.64
CA GLY A 14 -41.22 26.73 -36.94
C GLY A 14 -41.38 25.34 -36.36
N ASP A 15 -41.22 24.35 -37.22
CA ASP A 15 -40.98 22.96 -36.83
C ASP A 15 -39.50 22.85 -36.42
N SER A 16 -39.23 23.22 -35.16
CA SER A 16 -37.97 22.91 -34.48
C SER A 16 -38.19 21.63 -33.66
N SER A 17 -38.33 20.50 -34.36
CA SER A 17 -38.46 19.16 -33.76
C SER A 17 -37.11 18.51 -33.49
N TYR A 18 -36.23 19.26 -32.82
CA TYR A 18 -35.08 18.70 -32.08
C TYR A 18 -35.20 19.02 -30.60
N ALA A 19 -36.40 18.90 -30.04
CA ALA A 19 -36.55 18.72 -28.60
C ALA A 19 -36.25 17.24 -28.32
N CYS A 20 -35.02 16.95 -27.88
CA CYS A 20 -34.73 15.66 -27.26
C CYS A 20 -35.77 15.44 -26.15
N PRO A 21 -36.40 14.25 -26.07
CA PRO A 21 -37.29 13.93 -24.96
C PRO A 21 -36.47 14.02 -23.68
N VAL A 22 -36.72 15.04 -22.87
CA VAL A 22 -36.18 15.14 -21.52
C VAL A 22 -36.82 13.98 -20.75
N PRO A 23 -36.03 13.03 -20.20
CA PRO A 23 -36.60 11.95 -19.41
C PRO A 23 -37.40 12.56 -18.26
N GLU A 24 -38.68 12.18 -18.14
CA GLU A 24 -39.63 12.63 -17.11
C GLU A 24 -39.28 12.03 -15.73
N GLY A 25 -38.05 12.24 -15.25
CA GLY A 25 -37.60 11.89 -13.89
C GLY A 25 -37.66 13.10 -12.97
N SER A 26 -37.82 12.87 -11.65
CA SER A 26 -37.60 13.91 -10.64
C SER A 26 -36.19 14.48 -10.81
N PRO A 27 -35.92 15.78 -10.54
CA PRO A 27 -34.55 16.30 -10.50
C PRO A 27 -33.62 15.47 -9.59
N GLU A 28 -34.15 14.85 -8.55
CA GLU A 28 -33.43 13.91 -7.68
C GLU A 28 -33.01 12.62 -8.41
N ASP A 29 -33.84 12.13 -9.34
CA ASP A 29 -33.50 10.96 -10.17
C ASP A 29 -32.40 11.32 -11.17
N SER A 30 -32.40 12.54 -11.68
CA SER A 30 -31.32 13.06 -12.53
C SER A 30 -30.02 13.20 -11.76
N LEU A 31 -30.05 13.72 -10.53
CA LEU A 31 -28.87 13.87 -9.67
C LEU A 31 -28.27 12.50 -9.31
N ARG A 32 -29.12 11.56 -8.87
CA ARG A 32 -28.72 10.19 -8.58
C ARG A 32 -28.11 9.50 -9.80
N ALA A 33 -28.67 9.71 -10.99
CA ALA A 33 -28.13 9.15 -12.23
C ALA A 33 -26.72 9.68 -12.52
N VAL A 34 -26.47 10.97 -12.28
CA VAL A 34 -25.12 11.56 -12.41
C VAL A 34 -24.16 10.93 -11.40
N HIS A 35 -24.52 10.84 -10.11
CA HIS A 35 -23.66 10.21 -9.10
C HIS A 35 -23.34 8.75 -9.42
N LEU A 36 -24.34 7.98 -9.89
CA LEU A 36 -24.13 6.59 -10.30
C LEU A 36 -23.20 6.47 -11.51
N ALA A 37 -23.30 7.39 -12.48
CA ALA A 37 -22.43 7.41 -13.64
C ALA A 37 -20.98 7.70 -13.24
N LEU A 38 -20.76 8.73 -12.41
CA LEU A 38 -19.43 9.10 -11.89
C LEU A 38 -18.83 7.98 -11.04
N LEU A 39 -19.60 7.38 -10.12
CA LEU A 39 -19.16 6.25 -9.32
C LEU A 39 -18.78 5.06 -10.21
N SER A 40 -19.57 4.78 -11.25
CA SER A 40 -19.26 3.70 -12.17
C SER A 40 -18.03 3.96 -13.02
N GLN A 41 -17.68 5.22 -13.27
CA GLN A 41 -16.48 5.60 -14.02
C GLN A 41 -15.23 5.38 -13.16
N ILE A 42 -15.22 5.86 -11.91
CA ILE A 42 -14.06 5.69 -11.03
C ILE A 42 -13.87 4.22 -10.60
N GLU A 43 -14.95 3.46 -10.39
CA GLU A 43 -14.85 2.01 -10.12
C GLU A 43 -14.23 1.22 -11.28
N GLN A 44 -14.35 1.68 -12.53
CA GLN A 44 -13.71 1.03 -13.67
C GLN A 44 -12.20 1.24 -13.69
N LEU A 45 -11.72 2.31 -13.07
CA LEU A 45 -10.29 2.60 -12.94
C LEU A 45 -9.66 1.76 -11.81
N ASP A 46 -10.42 1.41 -10.76
CA ASP A 46 -10.01 0.48 -9.70
C ASP A 46 -9.95 -0.98 -10.19
N THR A 47 -8.96 -1.28 -11.02
CA THR A 47 -8.80 -2.59 -11.69
C THR A 47 -8.70 -3.76 -10.71
N ASN A 48 -8.08 -3.54 -9.54
CA ASN A 48 -7.87 -4.56 -8.51
C ASN A 48 -9.00 -4.61 -7.48
N LYS A 49 -9.99 -3.71 -7.56
CA LYS A 49 -11.11 -3.59 -6.64
C LYS A 49 -10.69 -3.38 -5.18
N TYR A 50 -9.60 -2.65 -4.96
CA TYR A 50 -9.10 -2.37 -3.61
C TYR A 50 -10.11 -1.58 -2.77
N PHE A 51 -10.97 -0.79 -3.41
CA PHE A 51 -11.88 0.14 -2.75
C PHE A 51 -13.36 -0.22 -2.92
N HIS A 52 -13.64 -1.34 -3.59
CA HIS A 52 -15.00 -1.83 -3.74
C HIS A 52 -15.57 -2.30 -2.40
N GLU A 53 -14.88 -3.25 -1.75
CA GLU A 53 -15.15 -3.75 -0.41
C GLU A 53 -13.85 -3.95 0.34
N LEU A 54 -13.84 -3.64 1.63
CA LEU A 54 -12.68 -3.85 2.49
C LEU A 54 -12.63 -5.31 2.93
N ASP A 55 -11.41 -5.88 2.98
CA ASP A 55 -11.20 -7.24 3.48
C ASP A 55 -11.60 -7.33 4.95
N GLU A 56 -12.46 -8.30 5.28
CA GLU A 56 -12.89 -8.58 6.65
C GLU A 56 -11.71 -8.91 7.57
N SER A 57 -10.61 -9.44 7.03
CA SER A 57 -9.42 -9.80 7.80
C SER A 57 -8.74 -8.61 8.48
N ILE A 58 -8.83 -7.41 7.87
CA ILE A 58 -8.24 -6.18 8.41
C ILE A 58 -9.26 -5.29 9.13
N MET A 59 -10.56 -5.58 9.03
CA MET A 59 -11.64 -4.71 9.52
C MET A 59 -11.55 -4.38 11.02
N ASP A 60 -11.15 -5.36 11.84
CA ASP A 60 -11.04 -5.17 13.29
C ASP A 60 -9.98 -4.13 13.65
N ASP A 61 -8.89 -4.08 12.89
CA ASP A 61 -7.82 -3.11 13.09
C ASP A 61 -8.12 -1.79 12.39
N TYR A 62 -8.63 -1.87 11.16
CA TYR A 62 -9.04 -0.72 10.35
C TYR A 62 -9.98 0.22 11.10
N ARG A 63 -10.99 -0.32 11.81
CA ARG A 63 -11.96 0.47 12.60
C ARG A 63 -11.37 1.17 13.82
N LYS A 64 -10.15 0.83 14.24
CA LYS A 64 -9.44 1.54 15.32
C LYS A 64 -8.77 2.81 14.82
N HIS A 65 -8.30 2.79 13.57
CA HIS A 65 -7.58 3.88 12.93
C HIS A 65 -8.50 4.79 12.11
N VAL A 66 -9.45 4.19 11.40
CA VAL A 66 -10.42 4.88 10.55
C VAL A 66 -11.75 5.04 11.27
N ARG A 67 -12.14 6.30 11.51
CA ARG A 67 -13.36 6.66 12.24
C ARG A 67 -14.64 6.37 11.45
N GLN A 68 -14.60 6.59 10.15
CA GLN A 68 -15.75 6.44 9.24
C GLN A 68 -15.35 5.55 8.06
N PRO A 69 -15.39 4.21 8.22
CA PRO A 69 -15.14 3.30 7.12
C PRO A 69 -16.16 3.51 6.00
N ILE A 70 -15.68 3.72 4.79
CA ILE A 70 -16.49 3.88 3.58
C ILE A 70 -15.80 3.18 2.41
N SER A 71 -16.59 2.65 1.48
CA SER A 71 -16.13 1.98 0.26
C SER A 71 -17.08 2.29 -0.89
N PHE A 72 -16.69 1.98 -2.12
CA PHE A 72 -17.56 2.19 -3.28
C PHE A 72 -18.85 1.36 -3.19
N ALA A 73 -18.80 0.14 -2.63
CA ALA A 73 -20.01 -0.65 -2.38
C ALA A 73 -20.99 0.06 -1.42
N ILE A 74 -20.48 0.71 -0.37
CA ILE A 74 -21.30 1.48 0.58
C ILE A 74 -21.91 2.70 -0.11
N ILE A 75 -21.12 3.47 -0.87
CA ILE A 75 -21.61 4.64 -1.63
C ILE A 75 -22.67 4.22 -2.64
N ARG A 76 -22.44 3.10 -3.34
CA ARG A 76 -23.39 2.51 -4.28
C ARG A 76 -24.69 2.12 -3.60
N ALA A 77 -24.63 1.47 -2.43
CA ALA A 77 -25.81 1.11 -1.65
C ALA A 77 -26.61 2.36 -1.22
N LYS A 78 -25.92 3.43 -0.76
CA LYS A 78 -26.59 4.71 -0.44
C LYS A 78 -27.34 5.28 -1.64
N LEU A 79 -26.77 5.18 -2.85
CA LEU A 79 -27.42 5.62 -4.09
C LEU A 79 -28.62 4.75 -4.49
N THR A 80 -28.58 3.43 -4.26
CA THR A 80 -29.64 2.49 -4.68
C THR A 80 -30.77 2.32 -3.67
N ASP A 81 -30.47 2.38 -2.37
CA ASP A 81 -31.41 2.03 -1.30
C ASP A 81 -32.35 3.19 -0.93
N GLY A 82 -32.22 4.32 -1.64
CA GLY A 82 -33.14 5.45 -1.56
C GLY A 82 -32.68 6.59 -0.65
N GLU A 83 -31.57 6.44 0.09
CA GLU A 83 -30.98 7.55 0.86
C GLU A 83 -30.47 8.66 -0.07
N GLY A 84 -29.72 8.27 -1.11
CA GLY A 84 -29.15 9.19 -2.08
C GLY A 84 -28.22 10.25 -1.47
N TYR A 85 -27.90 11.25 -2.27
CA TYR A 85 -27.18 12.45 -1.83
C TYR A 85 -27.94 13.67 -2.32
N ASP A 86 -28.14 14.65 -1.44
CA ASP A 86 -28.86 15.89 -1.76
C ASP A 86 -28.04 16.83 -2.66
N THR A 87 -26.71 16.70 -2.64
CA THR A 87 -25.78 17.58 -3.38
C THR A 87 -24.61 16.79 -3.94
N HIS A 88 -24.00 17.30 -5.02
CA HIS A 88 -22.74 16.78 -5.56
C HIS A 88 -21.62 16.80 -4.52
N ALA A 89 -21.54 17.86 -3.71
CA ALA A 89 -20.50 18.02 -2.69
C ALA A 89 -20.52 16.88 -1.64
N ALA A 90 -21.71 16.47 -1.18
CA ALA A 90 -21.84 15.36 -0.22
C ALA A 90 -21.40 14.02 -0.82
N PHE A 91 -21.70 13.79 -2.09
CA PHE A 91 -21.25 12.59 -2.82
C PHE A 91 -19.73 12.61 -3.02
N ILE A 92 -19.18 13.73 -3.50
CA ILE A 92 -17.74 13.91 -3.71
C ILE A 92 -16.97 13.72 -2.40
N GLN A 93 -17.47 14.27 -1.29
CA GLN A 93 -16.86 14.11 0.02
C GLN A 93 -16.75 12.65 0.45
N ASP A 94 -17.79 11.85 0.21
CA ASP A 94 -17.77 10.41 0.54
C ASP A 94 -16.77 9.65 -0.35
N VAL A 95 -16.66 9.99 -1.64
CA VAL A 95 -15.67 9.40 -2.55
C VAL A 95 -14.25 9.78 -2.13
N GLU A 96 -13.99 11.06 -1.83
CA GLU A 96 -12.70 11.53 -1.30
C GLU A 96 -12.32 10.82 0.01
N MET A 97 -13.31 10.55 0.86
CA MET A 97 -13.08 9.84 2.12
C MET A 97 -12.64 8.39 1.93
N VAL A 98 -13.04 7.73 0.83
CA VAL A 98 -12.52 6.39 0.48
C VAL A 98 -11.00 6.46 0.31
N PHE A 99 -10.51 7.45 -0.45
CA PHE A 99 -9.09 7.64 -0.69
C PHE A 99 -8.36 8.13 0.57
N GLY A 100 -8.90 9.13 1.27
CA GLY A 100 -8.30 9.66 2.49
C GLY A 100 -8.15 8.60 3.59
N ASN A 101 -9.15 7.73 3.77
CA ASN A 101 -9.05 6.63 4.72
C ASN A 101 -8.01 5.59 4.30
N ALA A 102 -7.88 5.32 3.00
CA ALA A 102 -6.86 4.41 2.49
C ALA A 102 -5.45 4.98 2.73
N ILE A 103 -5.26 6.27 2.43
CA ILE A 103 -3.98 6.95 2.62
C ILE A 103 -3.59 7.02 4.10
N ALA A 104 -4.56 7.23 5.00
CA ALA A 104 -4.31 7.28 6.43
C ALA A 104 -4.02 5.91 7.08
N TYR A 105 -4.40 4.80 6.42
CA TYR A 105 -4.29 3.46 7.00
C TYR A 105 -3.17 2.62 6.38
N PHE A 106 -3.05 2.65 5.05
CA PHE A 106 -2.08 1.83 4.31
C PHE A 106 -0.71 2.51 4.27
N ARG A 107 0.35 1.70 4.23
CA ARG A 107 1.75 2.17 4.20
C ARG A 107 2.28 2.26 2.77
N GLU A 108 3.42 2.90 2.59
CA GLU A 108 4.08 3.10 1.28
C GLU A 108 4.27 1.83 0.43
N LYS A 109 4.46 0.69 1.09
CA LYS A 109 4.68 -0.60 0.43
C LYS A 109 3.38 -1.28 0.02
N ASP A 110 2.24 -0.80 0.50
CA ASP A 110 0.95 -1.40 0.24
C ASP A 110 0.43 -0.92 -1.13
N PRO A 111 0.06 -1.83 -2.04
CA PRO A 111 -0.45 -1.45 -3.35
C PRO A 111 -1.76 -0.66 -3.27
N GLN A 112 -2.50 -0.77 -2.16
CA GLN A 112 -3.70 0.03 -1.88
C GLN A 112 -3.36 1.51 -1.73
N LEU A 113 -2.22 1.88 -1.14
CA LEU A 113 -1.85 3.29 -1.03
C LEU A 113 -1.59 3.88 -2.42
N VAL A 114 -0.76 3.21 -3.22
CA VAL A 114 -0.42 3.64 -4.57
C VAL A 114 -1.69 3.79 -5.41
N ALA A 115 -2.58 2.80 -5.38
CA ALA A 115 -3.85 2.85 -6.09
C ALA A 115 -4.77 3.97 -5.60
N ALA A 116 -4.78 4.30 -4.30
CA ALA A 116 -5.58 5.40 -3.77
C ALA A 116 -5.11 6.75 -4.30
N LEU A 117 -3.80 6.97 -4.39
CA LEU A 117 -3.20 8.20 -4.92
C LEU A 117 -3.49 8.36 -6.42
N GLU A 118 -3.29 7.30 -7.21
CA GLU A 118 -3.59 7.30 -8.64
C GLU A 118 -5.08 7.57 -8.91
N LEU A 119 -5.97 6.84 -8.23
CA LEU A 119 -7.42 7.02 -8.41
C LEU A 119 -7.91 8.38 -7.96
N ARG A 120 -7.32 8.97 -6.91
CA ARG A 120 -7.67 10.31 -6.49
C ARG A 120 -7.35 11.35 -7.56
N GLN A 121 -6.19 11.23 -8.21
CA GLN A 121 -5.84 12.11 -9.33
C GLN A 121 -6.79 11.91 -10.52
N ASP A 122 -7.12 10.67 -10.85
CA ASP A 122 -8.11 10.38 -11.90
C ASP A 122 -9.50 10.92 -11.54
N TRP A 123 -9.87 10.86 -10.27
CA TRP A 123 -11.13 11.38 -9.76
C TRP A 123 -11.22 12.90 -9.92
N GLU A 124 -10.16 13.65 -9.61
CA GLU A 124 -10.09 15.09 -9.87
C GLU A 124 -10.30 15.42 -11.36
N ASN A 125 -9.64 14.66 -12.25
CA ASN A 125 -9.81 14.83 -13.69
C ASN A 125 -11.26 14.59 -14.13
N ILE A 126 -11.92 13.56 -13.58
CA ILE A 126 -13.33 13.26 -13.84
C ILE A 126 -14.23 14.41 -13.38
N LEU A 127 -13.97 14.99 -12.21
CA LEU A 127 -14.75 16.11 -11.68
C LEU A 127 -14.60 17.39 -12.50
N ILE A 128 -13.39 17.67 -12.98
CA ILE A 128 -13.12 18.80 -13.90
C ILE A 128 -13.87 18.59 -15.22
N GLU A 129 -13.81 17.39 -15.81
CA GLU A 129 -14.52 17.09 -17.06
C GLU A 129 -16.05 17.18 -16.90
N ALA A 130 -16.56 16.81 -15.72
CA ALA A 130 -17.97 16.91 -15.38
C ALA A 130 -18.45 18.33 -15.04
N ASP A 131 -17.56 19.34 -15.05
CA ASP A 131 -17.84 20.73 -14.64
C ASP A 131 -18.37 20.81 -13.19
N LEU A 132 -17.95 19.86 -12.34
CA LEU A 132 -18.32 19.78 -10.93
C LEU A 132 -17.25 20.40 -9.99
N MET A 133 -16.13 20.83 -10.56
CA MET A 133 -15.16 21.73 -9.93
C MET A 133 -15.20 23.11 -10.61
N GLU A 134 -16.11 23.99 -10.18
CA GLU A 134 -15.99 25.43 -10.45
C GLU A 134 -15.20 26.09 -9.32
N GLY A 135 -13.89 26.24 -9.51
CA GLY A 135 -12.98 26.93 -8.59
C GLY A 135 -11.55 26.74 -9.05
N ASP A 136 -10.71 27.79 -8.97
CA ASP A 136 -9.31 27.75 -9.41
C ASP A 136 -8.67 26.44 -8.96
N ALA A 137 -8.17 25.65 -9.91
CA ALA A 137 -7.50 24.36 -9.72
C ALA A 137 -6.27 24.40 -8.78
N ASP A 138 -6.00 25.57 -8.18
CA ASP A 138 -4.93 25.90 -7.25
C ASP A 138 -5.38 25.79 -5.76
N VAL A 139 -6.66 25.51 -5.47
CA VAL A 139 -7.18 25.50 -4.08
C VAL A 139 -7.53 24.11 -3.53
N TYR A 140 -7.66 23.09 -4.38
CA TYR A 140 -7.92 21.70 -3.95
C TYR A 140 -6.76 20.76 -4.34
N VAL A 141 -5.52 21.24 -4.32
CA VAL A 141 -4.38 20.34 -4.12
C VAL A 141 -4.31 20.11 -2.61
N SER A 142 -4.64 18.89 -2.20
CA SER A 142 -4.59 18.46 -0.80
C SER A 142 -3.15 18.47 -0.30
N THR A 143 -2.67 19.66 0.09
CA THR A 143 -1.36 19.95 0.69
C THR A 143 -1.05 19.15 1.97
N GLU A 144 -1.95 18.28 2.41
CA GLU A 144 -1.76 17.44 3.61
C GLU A 144 -1.21 16.04 3.30
N TYR A 145 -1.09 15.64 2.02
CA TYR A 145 -0.63 14.28 1.65
C TYR A 145 0.67 14.24 0.84
N ASP A 146 1.06 15.35 0.19
CA ASP A 146 2.41 15.48 -0.37
C ASP A 146 3.48 15.47 0.75
N ASP A 147 3.13 16.02 1.93
CA ASP A 147 4.00 16.05 3.11
C ASP A 147 4.08 14.67 3.84
N LEU A 148 3.26 13.67 3.48
CA LEU A 148 3.36 12.32 4.07
C LEU A 148 4.57 11.50 3.56
N PHE A 149 5.33 12.04 2.60
CA PHE A 149 6.61 11.50 2.15
C PHE A 149 7.81 12.34 2.62
N GLU A 150 7.60 13.38 3.43
CA GLU A 150 8.72 14.05 4.12
C GLU A 150 9.15 13.20 5.33
N ASP A 151 10.08 12.27 5.07
CA ASP A 151 11.03 11.68 6.01
C ASP A 151 10.53 11.52 7.47
N GLU A 152 9.88 10.39 7.78
CA GLU A 152 10.07 9.77 9.10
C GLU A 152 11.44 9.05 9.12
N GLU A 153 12.52 9.83 8.98
CA GLU A 153 13.77 9.49 9.65
C GLU A 153 13.52 9.68 11.15
N GLU A 154 12.99 8.64 11.83
CA GLU A 154 12.96 8.63 13.29
C GLU A 154 14.39 8.67 13.83
N GLU A 155 14.83 9.88 14.18
CA GLU A 155 16.02 10.16 14.98
C GLU A 155 15.91 9.48 16.35
N ASP A 156 16.87 8.58 16.59
CA ASP A 156 17.51 8.20 17.85
C ASP A 156 16.93 8.76 19.17
N SER A 157 16.39 7.86 20.00
CA SER A 157 16.50 8.02 21.46
C SER A 157 16.70 6.67 22.16
N ASP A 158 17.98 6.37 22.40
CA ASP A 158 18.63 5.59 23.45
C ASP A 158 17.85 4.58 24.32
N ASP A 159 18.50 3.40 24.45
CA ASP A 159 18.51 2.49 25.62
C ASP A 159 17.44 1.37 25.70
N ALA A 160 17.63 0.33 24.87
CA ALA A 160 17.26 -1.04 25.22
C ALA A 160 18.17 -2.06 24.49
N ASP A 161 19.23 -2.46 25.17
CA ASP A 161 19.99 -3.69 24.99
C ASP A 161 19.05 -4.89 24.71
N LEU A 162 18.95 -5.36 23.45
CA LEU A 162 18.57 -6.74 23.06
C LEU A 162 18.72 -6.95 21.54
N GLY A 163 19.77 -7.66 21.11
CA GLY A 163 19.78 -8.47 19.88
C GLY A 163 20.63 -7.94 18.72
N GLU A 164 21.68 -8.70 18.38
CA GLU A 164 22.58 -8.46 17.24
C GLU A 164 21.85 -8.11 15.94
N ASN A 165 22.13 -6.91 15.42
CA ASN A 165 21.48 -6.33 14.24
C ASN A 165 22.07 -6.91 12.93
N LEU A 166 21.20 -7.43 12.07
CA LEU A 166 21.50 -7.95 10.72
C LEU A 166 22.15 -6.90 9.81
N GLN A 167 21.96 -5.61 10.09
CA GLN A 167 22.65 -4.50 9.41
C GLN A 167 24.15 -4.43 9.75
N SER A 168 24.55 -4.79 10.97
CA SER A 168 25.98 -4.81 11.34
C SER A 168 26.78 -5.88 10.58
N VAL A 169 26.10 -6.97 10.18
CA VAL A 169 26.68 -8.03 9.35
C VAL A 169 26.78 -7.58 7.89
N GLN A 170 25.77 -6.85 7.38
CA GLN A 170 25.78 -6.31 6.02
C GLN A 170 26.80 -5.18 5.85
N GLU A 171 26.94 -4.30 6.84
CA GLU A 171 27.90 -3.19 6.81
C GLU A 171 29.35 -3.70 6.95
N LYS A 172 29.60 -4.71 7.79
CA LYS A 172 30.90 -5.41 7.82
C LYS A 172 31.26 -6.06 6.48
N MET A 173 30.28 -6.61 5.76
CA MET A 173 30.51 -7.19 4.42
C MET A 173 30.74 -6.11 3.35
N LEU A 174 30.15 -4.93 3.50
CA LEU A 174 30.31 -3.82 2.55
C LEU A 174 31.67 -3.12 2.73
N GLU A 175 32.14 -2.95 3.97
CA GLU A 175 33.43 -2.31 4.26
C GLU A 175 34.61 -3.19 3.82
N GLU A 176 34.48 -4.52 3.96
CA GLU A 176 35.46 -5.50 3.45
C GLU A 176 35.57 -5.50 1.92
N ALA A 177 34.49 -5.13 1.20
CA ALA A 177 34.49 -5.01 -0.26
C ALA A 177 35.13 -3.70 -0.78
N THR A 178 35.30 -2.70 0.09
CA THR A 178 35.89 -1.39 -0.25
C THR A 178 37.36 -1.22 0.14
N MET A 179 37.97 -2.21 0.79
CA MET A 179 39.40 -2.18 1.08
C MET A 179 40.22 -2.25 -0.22
N PRO A 180 41.23 -1.39 -0.42
CA PRO A 180 42.15 -1.53 -1.55
C PRO A 180 42.86 -2.89 -1.43
N LEU A 181 43.09 -3.56 -2.56
CA LEU A 181 43.65 -4.92 -2.62
C LEU A 181 44.96 -5.07 -1.81
N THR A 182 45.71 -3.98 -1.63
CA THR A 182 46.94 -3.91 -0.81
C THR A 182 46.68 -4.19 0.67
N ASP A 183 45.58 -3.68 1.22
CA ASP A 183 45.26 -3.83 2.64
C ASP A 183 44.69 -5.22 2.94
N VAL A 184 43.99 -5.82 1.97
CA VAL A 184 43.55 -7.23 2.03
C VAL A 184 44.77 -8.16 2.04
N ILE A 185 45.77 -7.89 1.20
CA ILE A 185 47.02 -8.67 1.16
C ILE A 185 47.80 -8.53 2.48
N ASP A 186 47.86 -7.32 3.06
CA ASP A 186 48.53 -7.09 4.34
C ASP A 186 47.80 -7.75 5.52
N ARG A 187 46.46 -7.74 5.52
CA ARG A 187 45.64 -8.45 6.51
C ARG A 187 45.83 -9.96 6.41
N MET A 188 45.74 -10.53 5.21
CA MET A 188 45.97 -11.97 5.00
C MET A 188 47.41 -12.37 5.37
N SER A 189 48.39 -11.50 5.13
CA SER A 189 49.78 -11.75 5.52
C SER A 189 49.98 -11.70 7.05
N ARG A 190 49.29 -10.81 7.76
CA ARG A 190 49.29 -10.76 9.22
C ARG A 190 48.57 -11.96 9.84
N GLU A 191 47.40 -12.32 9.32
CA GLU A 191 46.64 -13.50 9.78
C GLU A 191 47.42 -14.80 9.53
N ALA A 192 48.09 -14.94 8.38
CA ALA A 192 48.95 -16.09 8.10
C ALA A 192 50.12 -16.21 9.08
N ASN A 193 50.75 -15.08 9.44
CA ASN A 193 51.83 -15.05 10.42
C ASN A 193 51.31 -15.34 11.84
N ASP A 194 50.12 -14.87 12.21
CA ASP A 194 49.52 -15.12 13.53
C ASP A 194 49.11 -16.60 13.68
N VAL A 195 48.57 -17.21 12.62
CA VAL A 195 48.25 -18.65 12.60
C VAL A 195 49.52 -19.50 12.70
N GLN A 196 50.60 -19.11 12.01
CA GLN A 196 51.90 -19.78 12.15
C GLN A 196 52.52 -19.60 13.55
N ALA A 197 52.32 -18.44 14.19
CA ALA A 197 52.78 -18.20 15.56
C ALA A 197 51.98 -19.01 16.59
N ARG A 198 50.66 -19.13 16.42
CA ARG A 198 49.80 -19.95 17.29
C ARG A 198 50.09 -21.44 17.15
N SER A 199 50.29 -21.95 15.92
CA SER A 199 50.65 -23.35 15.72
C SER A 199 52.04 -23.70 16.27
N ALA A 200 52.99 -22.75 16.23
CA ALA A 200 54.28 -22.92 16.86
C ALA A 200 54.18 -22.96 18.40
N ALA A 201 53.27 -22.18 19.00
CA ALA A 201 53.03 -22.20 20.46
C ALA A 201 52.30 -23.47 20.93
N GLU A 202 51.34 -23.98 20.16
CA GLU A 202 50.56 -25.17 20.50
C GLU A 202 51.38 -26.48 20.42
N ILE A 203 52.43 -26.51 19.59
CA ILE A 203 53.38 -27.64 19.54
C ILE A 203 54.33 -27.65 20.76
N GLU A 204 54.57 -26.51 21.41
CA GLU A 204 55.42 -26.44 22.61
C GLU A 204 54.68 -26.87 23.89
N GLU A 205 53.34 -26.72 23.93
CA GLU A 205 52.51 -27.08 25.09
C GLU A 205 52.19 -28.60 25.17
N LEU A 206 52.25 -29.33 24.05
CA LEU A 206 52.07 -30.79 24.01
C LEU A 206 53.39 -31.58 24.19
N GLY A 207 54.50 -30.89 24.43
CA GLY A 207 55.83 -31.48 24.56
C GLY A 207 56.30 -31.83 25.98
N SER A 208 55.55 -31.47 27.03
CA SER A 208 55.92 -31.73 28.43
C SER A 208 54.78 -32.42 29.20
N GLY A 209 54.49 -33.66 28.84
CA GLY A 209 53.65 -34.57 29.63
C GLY A 209 54.46 -35.83 29.93
N GLU A 210 55.38 -35.71 30.88
CA GLU A 210 56.17 -36.79 31.45
C GLU A 210 55.28 -37.93 31.97
N GLU A 211 55.66 -39.13 31.56
CA GLU A 211 55.82 -40.39 32.30
C GLU A 211 55.00 -40.64 33.60
N ASP A 212 54.66 -41.93 33.73
CA ASP A 212 54.23 -42.66 34.93
C ASP A 212 52.75 -42.54 35.32
N ASP A 213 51.98 -43.63 35.13
CA ASP A 213 51.74 -44.50 36.27
C ASP A 213 51.08 -45.85 35.90
N GLU A 214 51.32 -46.77 36.81
CA GLU A 214 51.20 -48.21 36.72
C GLU A 214 49.76 -48.79 36.62
N LEU A 215 49.71 -49.99 36.05
CA LEU A 215 48.97 -51.18 36.51
C LEU A 215 47.62 -50.96 37.25
N ASP A 216 46.52 -51.47 36.70
CA ASP A 216 45.82 -52.53 37.43
C ASP A 216 45.01 -53.48 36.53
N SER A 217 45.25 -54.75 36.79
CA SER A 217 44.55 -55.95 36.39
C SER A 217 43.12 -56.00 36.94
N ASN A 218 42.17 -56.51 36.15
CA ASN A 218 41.08 -57.42 36.56
C ASN A 218 40.45 -57.99 35.28
N GLU A 219 40.69 -59.27 34.97
CA GLU A 219 39.86 -60.41 35.39
C GLU A 219 38.41 -60.27 34.89
N ASP A 220 38.10 -60.96 33.80
CA ASP A 220 37.39 -62.25 33.82
C ASP A 220 35.88 -62.08 34.01
N PHE A 221 35.13 -62.17 32.91
CA PHE A 221 33.82 -62.79 32.97
C PHE A 221 33.49 -63.46 31.63
N THR A 222 33.69 -64.76 31.61
CA THR A 222 33.11 -65.68 30.64
C THR A 222 31.58 -65.64 30.70
N GLY A 223 30.92 -65.62 29.54
CA GLY A 223 29.46 -65.66 29.43
C GLY A 223 29.03 -66.10 28.04
N SER A 224 28.89 -67.41 27.90
CA SER A 224 28.45 -68.13 26.71
C SER A 224 26.92 -68.10 26.53
N SER A 225 26.47 -68.59 25.37
CA SER A 225 25.14 -69.12 25.02
C SER A 225 24.12 -68.08 24.53
N ASP A 226 23.76 -68.12 23.23
CA ASP A 226 22.76 -69.01 22.60
C ASP A 226 21.35 -68.73 23.12
N GLU A 227 20.44 -68.30 22.24
CA GLU A 227 19.19 -69.01 21.89
C GLU A 227 18.29 -68.15 20.96
N GLU A 228 17.88 -68.82 19.87
CA GLU A 228 16.68 -68.68 19.01
C GLU A 228 16.30 -67.36 18.29
#